data_AF-A0A413VSD9-F1
#
_entry.id   AF-A0A413VSD9-F1
#
_cell.length_a   1.000
_cell.length_b   1.000
_cell.length_c   1.000
_cell.angle_alpha   90.00
_cell.angle_beta   90.00
_cell.angle_gamma   90.00
#
_symmetry.space_group_name_H-M   'P 1'
#
loop_
_entity.id
_entity.type
_entity.pdbx_description
1 polymer ?
#
loop_
_entity_poly.entity_id
_entity_poly.type
_entity_poly.pdbx_seq_one_letter_code
_entity_poly.pdbx_strand_id
1 'polypeptide(L)'
;MKKLFFFIAIALVCFACTESKTVTVTVTNPTAMERAGEMVEVSMSDVSSKLQLADTAQIVVLDADGQQVPYQITYDEKVIFPATVKANGTAAYTIQAGTPAVFDTKACGRHYPERVDDVAWENDLVAFRTYGPALQATGERAFGYDIWTKYNTTEPVVEARYAGELNPETKAKIAELKKTDPKAGSELYRSVSYHVDHGNGLDCYKVGPTLGGGTAALMSGDSIIYPYCYATQEILDNGPLRFTVKLVYNPLTVKDNSDVIETRLISLDAGSHMNKTVVAYSNLKETMPVATGIVLHEPDGAVVTDAANGYITYVDPTDNVNNNNGKIFVGAAFPATVKDAKVVLFPEKEKKELRGGADGHVLAVSDYEPGSEYTYYWGSAWDKADIKTADAWNEYVAAFAQKLRAPLTVTVQ
;
A
#
# COMPACT_ATOMS: atom_id res chain seq x y z
N MET A 1 -41.08 57.52 -56.13
CA MET A 1 -41.12 57.41 -54.66
C MET A 1 -40.86 55.96 -54.29
N LYS A 2 -39.87 55.73 -53.43
CA LYS A 2 -39.18 54.44 -53.21
C LYS A 2 -40.04 53.45 -52.40
N LYS A 3 -40.00 52.19 -52.82
CA LYS A 3 -40.56 51.02 -52.12
C LYS A 3 -39.78 50.72 -50.84
N LEU A 4 -40.45 50.36 -49.75
CA LEU A 4 -39.81 49.68 -48.62
C LEU A 4 -40.84 48.78 -47.90
N PHE A 5 -40.73 47.47 -48.15
CA PHE A 5 -41.39 46.43 -47.35
C PHE A 5 -40.39 46.00 -46.26
N PHE A 6 -40.76 46.17 -44.99
CA PHE A 6 -40.01 45.68 -43.85
C PHE A 6 -40.44 44.24 -43.55
N PHE A 7 -39.54 43.28 -43.78
CA PHE A 7 -39.65 41.91 -43.27
C PHE A 7 -39.01 41.87 -41.88
N ILE A 8 -39.80 41.55 -40.84
CA ILE A 8 -39.29 41.25 -39.51
C ILE A 8 -39.16 39.73 -39.43
N ALA A 9 -37.93 39.23 -39.45
CA ALA A 9 -37.61 37.83 -39.16
C ALA A 9 -37.31 37.71 -37.66
N ILE A 10 -38.19 37.07 -36.91
CA ILE A 10 -37.95 36.68 -35.51
C ILE A 10 -37.10 35.41 -35.55
N ALA A 11 -35.82 35.53 -35.17
CA ALA A 11 -34.95 34.38 -34.96
C ALA A 11 -35.27 33.77 -33.59
N LEU A 12 -35.98 32.63 -33.58
CA LEU A 12 -36.05 31.76 -32.40
C LEU A 12 -34.66 31.11 -32.20
N VAL A 13 -33.91 31.61 -31.22
CA VAL A 13 -32.74 30.90 -30.70
C VAL A 13 -33.26 29.83 -29.74
N CYS A 14 -33.45 28.61 -30.25
CA CYS A 14 -33.66 27.44 -29.39
C CYS A 14 -32.36 27.16 -28.63
N PHE A 15 -32.28 27.57 -27.37
CA PHE A 15 -31.32 26.98 -26.43
C PHE A 15 -31.72 25.53 -26.20
N ALA A 16 -31.15 24.62 -26.97
CA ALA A 16 -31.13 23.22 -26.60
C ALA A 16 -30.21 23.12 -25.36
N CYS A 17 -30.81 23.03 -24.17
CA CYS A 17 -30.11 22.42 -23.05
C CYS A 17 -29.88 20.96 -23.46
N THR A 18 -28.71 20.66 -24.01
CA THR A 18 -28.21 19.29 -24.03
C THR A 18 -28.03 18.90 -22.57
N GLU A 19 -28.99 18.17 -22.00
CA GLU A 19 -28.78 17.43 -20.77
C GLU A 19 -27.50 16.62 -20.97
N SER A 20 -26.48 16.95 -20.19
CA SER A 20 -25.24 16.18 -20.22
C SER A 20 -25.58 14.81 -19.69
N LYS A 21 -25.25 13.76 -20.46
CA LYS A 21 -25.43 12.39 -19.98
C LYS A 21 -24.62 12.22 -18.70
N THR A 22 -25.22 11.56 -17.73
CA THR A 22 -24.63 11.25 -16.43
C THR A 22 -24.74 9.76 -16.18
N VAL A 23 -23.76 9.21 -15.48
CA VAL A 23 -23.78 7.87 -14.91
C VAL A 23 -23.92 8.00 -13.41
N THR A 24 -24.89 7.30 -12.82
CA THR A 24 -25.04 7.27 -11.37
C THR A 24 -24.34 6.05 -10.81
N VAL A 25 -23.40 6.26 -9.89
CA VAL A 25 -22.75 5.20 -9.13
C VAL A 25 -23.36 5.16 -7.73
N THR A 26 -24.05 4.07 -7.43
CA THR A 26 -24.66 3.83 -6.12
C THR A 26 -23.80 2.87 -5.32
N VAL A 27 -23.31 3.30 -4.16
CA VAL A 27 -22.44 2.53 -3.27
C VAL A 27 -23.21 2.18 -2.01
N THR A 28 -23.38 0.88 -1.73
CA THR A 28 -24.14 0.37 -0.59
C THR A 28 -23.21 -0.32 0.41
N ASN A 29 -23.35 0.05 1.68
CA ASN A 29 -22.62 -0.51 2.80
C ASN A 29 -23.47 -1.55 3.53
N PRO A 30 -23.12 -2.84 3.48
CA PRO A 30 -23.92 -3.90 4.10
C PRO A 30 -23.70 -4.04 5.61
N THR A 31 -22.87 -3.20 6.23
CA THR A 31 -22.46 -3.38 7.63
C THR A 31 -22.88 -2.23 8.54
N ALA A 32 -22.93 -2.50 9.84
CA ALA A 32 -23.23 -1.52 10.87
C ALA A 32 -22.09 -0.52 11.17
N MET A 33 -20.96 -0.58 10.46
CA MET A 33 -19.84 0.35 10.59
C MET A 33 -19.82 1.31 9.41
N GLU A 34 -19.57 2.59 9.67
CA GLU A 34 -19.33 3.56 8.59
C GLU A 34 -18.10 3.15 7.74
N ARG A 35 -18.19 3.48 6.45
CA ARG A 35 -17.13 3.28 5.45
C ARG A 35 -16.72 4.66 4.97
N ALA A 36 -15.77 5.30 5.66
CA ALA A 36 -15.31 6.64 5.32
C ALA A 36 -14.08 6.58 4.44
N GLY A 37 -14.11 7.29 3.31
CA GLY A 37 -12.99 7.37 2.36
C GLY A 37 -12.56 6.05 1.72
N GLU A 38 -13.40 5.00 1.74
CA GLU A 38 -13.04 3.71 1.17
C GLU A 38 -13.00 3.78 -0.36
N MET A 39 -11.93 3.28 -0.97
CA MET A 39 -11.73 3.39 -2.41
C MET A 39 -12.73 2.49 -3.16
N VAL A 40 -13.60 3.10 -3.96
CA VAL A 40 -14.54 2.39 -4.83
C VAL A 40 -13.95 2.27 -6.22
N GLU A 41 -14.14 1.11 -6.85
CA GLU A 41 -13.69 0.82 -8.21
C GLU A 41 -14.89 0.67 -9.16
N VAL A 42 -14.85 1.36 -10.29
CA VAL A 42 -15.85 1.26 -11.37
C VAL A 42 -15.14 1.05 -12.71
N SER A 43 -15.66 0.17 -13.57
CA SER A 43 -15.13 -0.05 -14.92
C SER A 43 -15.21 1.22 -15.77
N MET A 44 -14.06 1.70 -16.29
CA MET A 44 -14.04 2.84 -17.21
C MET A 44 -14.76 2.51 -18.52
N SER A 45 -14.72 1.25 -18.97
CA SER A 45 -15.47 0.83 -20.17
C SER A 45 -16.99 0.92 -19.98
N ASP A 46 -17.50 0.57 -18.80
CA ASP A 46 -18.93 0.72 -18.46
C ASP A 46 -19.33 2.20 -18.41
N VAL A 47 -18.49 3.04 -17.79
CA VAL A 47 -18.69 4.50 -17.74
C VAL A 47 -18.72 5.10 -19.15
N SER A 48 -17.70 4.82 -19.96
CA SER A 48 -17.59 5.33 -21.33
C SER A 48 -18.76 4.91 -22.21
N SER A 49 -19.19 3.65 -22.10
CA SER A 49 -20.32 3.12 -22.87
C SER A 49 -21.64 3.82 -22.51
N LYS A 50 -21.92 3.97 -21.21
CA LYS A 50 -23.15 4.63 -20.73
C LYS A 50 -23.20 6.12 -21.05
N LEU A 51 -22.07 6.81 -20.91
CA LEU A 51 -21.94 8.23 -21.24
C LEU A 51 -21.83 8.51 -22.74
N GLN A 52 -21.48 7.49 -23.54
CA GLN A 52 -21.13 7.62 -24.96
C GLN A 52 -19.99 8.62 -25.17
N LEU A 53 -18.93 8.46 -24.36
CA LEU A 53 -17.75 9.32 -24.42
C LEU A 53 -16.97 9.09 -25.73
N ALA A 54 -16.39 10.17 -26.24
CA ALA A 54 -15.30 10.06 -27.22
C ALA A 54 -14.00 9.67 -26.50
N ASP A 55 -13.05 9.07 -27.22
CA ASP A 55 -11.77 8.59 -26.67
C ASP A 55 -10.94 9.68 -25.96
N THR A 56 -11.16 10.95 -26.30
CA THR A 56 -10.44 12.11 -25.73
C THR A 56 -11.22 12.82 -24.61
N ALA A 57 -12.42 12.33 -24.27
CA ALA A 57 -13.24 12.98 -23.26
C ALA A 57 -12.63 12.80 -21.86
N GLN A 58 -12.65 13.87 -21.09
CA GLN A 58 -12.35 13.82 -19.66
C GLN A 58 -13.65 13.66 -18.87
N ILE A 59 -13.53 13.05 -17.69
CA ILE A 59 -14.65 12.87 -16.77
C ILE A 59 -14.42 13.68 -15.50
N VAL A 60 -15.50 13.87 -14.76
CA VAL A 60 -15.49 14.28 -13.36
C VAL A 60 -16.33 13.31 -12.55
N VAL A 61 -15.95 13.10 -11.29
CA VAL A 61 -16.77 12.38 -10.30
C VAL A 61 -17.31 13.42 -9.33
N LEU A 62 -18.63 13.43 -9.13
CA LEU A 62 -19.33 14.37 -8.26
C LEU A 62 -19.97 13.64 -7.09
N ASP A 63 -19.93 14.24 -5.90
CA ASP A 63 -20.72 13.80 -4.75
C ASP A 63 -22.20 14.23 -4.86
N ALA A 64 -22.97 13.95 -3.81
CA ALA A 64 -24.40 14.29 -3.74
C ALA A 64 -24.68 15.80 -3.73
N ASP A 65 -23.68 16.63 -3.37
CA ASP A 65 -23.77 18.09 -3.36
C ASP A 65 -23.29 18.70 -4.69
N GLY A 66 -22.86 17.86 -5.65
CA GLY A 66 -22.35 18.28 -6.95
C GLY A 66 -20.90 18.76 -6.92
N GLN A 67 -20.16 18.49 -5.84
CA GLN A 67 -18.75 18.85 -5.72
C GLN A 67 -17.86 17.76 -6.33
N GLN A 68 -16.77 18.16 -6.98
CA GLN A 68 -15.82 17.20 -7.53
C GLN A 68 -15.10 16.44 -6.41
N VAL A 69 -15.10 15.12 -6.53
CA VAL A 69 -14.31 14.20 -5.72
C VAL A 69 -13.04 13.84 -6.51
N PRO A 70 -11.87 13.71 -5.86
CA PRO A 70 -10.68 13.21 -6.54
C PRO A 70 -10.96 11.83 -7.14
N TYR A 71 -10.43 11.59 -8.32
CA TYR A 71 -10.47 10.28 -8.94
C TYR A 71 -9.14 9.96 -9.63
N GLN A 72 -8.96 8.69 -9.94
CA GLN A 72 -7.85 8.19 -10.74
C GLN A 72 -8.37 7.12 -11.71
N ILE A 73 -7.79 7.05 -12.90
CA ILE A 73 -7.97 5.90 -13.79
C ILE A 73 -6.75 4.99 -13.59
N THR A 74 -6.98 3.74 -13.21
CA THR A 74 -5.91 2.78 -12.93
C THR A 74 -5.43 2.07 -14.20
N TYR A 75 -4.27 1.41 -14.11
CA TYR A 75 -3.68 0.63 -15.21
C TYR A 75 -4.62 -0.43 -15.80
N ASP A 76 -5.55 -0.97 -15.00
CA ASP A 76 -6.56 -1.96 -15.38
C ASP A 76 -7.91 -1.31 -15.76
N GLU A 77 -7.87 -0.05 -16.17
CA GLU A 77 -9.00 0.73 -16.71
C GLU A 77 -10.19 0.85 -15.73
N LYS A 78 -9.90 1.07 -14.44
CA LYS A 78 -10.93 1.39 -13.45
C LYS A 78 -10.88 2.86 -13.07
N VAL A 79 -12.04 3.48 -12.97
CA VAL A 79 -12.22 4.75 -12.28
C VAL A 79 -12.30 4.44 -10.79
N ILE A 80 -11.34 4.97 -10.02
CA ILE A 80 -11.32 4.87 -8.57
C ILE A 80 -11.55 6.23 -7.92
N PHE A 81 -12.30 6.25 -6.82
CA PHE A 81 -12.54 7.45 -6.01
C PHE A 81 -12.93 7.07 -4.58
N PRO A 82 -12.63 7.92 -3.58
CA PRO A 82 -13.00 7.64 -2.19
C PRO A 82 -14.50 7.83 -1.98
N ALA A 83 -15.16 6.83 -1.41
CA ALA A 83 -16.56 6.88 -1.04
C ALA A 83 -16.75 6.95 0.49
N THR A 84 -17.73 7.74 0.93
CA THR A 84 -18.16 7.78 2.33
C THR A 84 -19.61 7.29 2.44
N VAL A 85 -19.81 6.14 3.08
CA VAL A 85 -21.10 5.48 3.20
C VAL A 85 -21.41 5.16 4.65
N LYS A 86 -22.51 5.70 5.16
CA LYS A 86 -23.00 5.45 6.52
C LYS A 86 -23.24 3.96 6.77
N ALA A 87 -23.24 3.55 8.03
CA ALA A 87 -23.64 2.22 8.47
C ALA A 87 -25.00 1.81 7.87
N ASN A 88 -25.07 0.62 7.26
CA ASN A 88 -26.25 0.06 6.57
C ASN A 88 -26.89 1.01 5.54
N GLY A 89 -26.09 1.95 5.01
CA GLY A 89 -26.55 3.03 4.17
C GLY A 89 -26.13 2.88 2.72
N THR A 90 -26.51 3.89 1.95
CA THR A 90 -26.16 4.03 0.54
C THR A 90 -25.70 5.48 0.29
N ALA A 91 -24.70 5.64 -0.58
CA ALA A 91 -24.26 6.92 -1.10
C ALA A 91 -24.34 6.90 -2.63
N ALA A 92 -24.65 8.05 -3.23
CA ALA A 92 -24.71 8.20 -4.67
C ALA A 92 -23.64 9.19 -5.14
N TYR A 93 -22.99 8.85 -6.24
CA TYR A 93 -22.00 9.66 -6.93
C TYR A 93 -22.41 9.77 -8.40
N THR A 94 -22.03 10.87 -9.04
CA THR A 94 -22.32 11.12 -10.45
C THR A 94 -21.03 11.18 -11.24
N ILE A 95 -20.92 10.38 -12.31
CA ILE A 95 -19.83 10.49 -13.28
C ILE A 95 -20.39 11.12 -14.55
N GLN A 96 -19.71 12.15 -15.06
CA GLN A 96 -20.10 12.82 -16.29
C GLN A 96 -18.88 13.38 -17.02
N ALA A 97 -19.04 13.76 -18.30
CA ALA A 97 -18.01 14.49 -19.01
C ALA A 97 -17.75 15.85 -18.36
N GLY A 98 -16.49 16.23 -18.21
CA GLY A 98 -16.13 17.50 -17.59
C GLY A 98 -14.63 17.72 -17.48
N THR A 99 -14.24 18.91 -17.05
CA THR A 99 -12.84 19.25 -16.78
C THR A 99 -12.52 18.92 -15.32
N PRO A 100 -11.59 17.97 -15.06
CA PRO A 100 -11.22 17.58 -13.71
C PRO A 100 -10.47 18.71 -13.00
N ALA A 101 -10.77 18.88 -11.71
CA ALA A 101 -9.95 19.68 -10.82
C ALA A 101 -8.57 19.03 -10.65
N VAL A 102 -7.58 19.85 -10.29
CA VAL A 102 -6.27 19.34 -9.88
C VAL A 102 -6.38 18.89 -8.43
N PHE A 103 -6.00 17.64 -8.17
CA PHE A 103 -5.96 17.06 -6.83
C PHE A 103 -4.52 16.72 -6.46
N ASP A 104 -4.18 16.90 -5.19
CA ASP A 104 -2.84 16.56 -4.69
C ASP A 104 -2.60 15.05 -4.75
N THR A 105 -1.37 14.67 -5.06
CA THR A 105 -0.95 13.26 -5.00
C THR A 105 -0.84 12.82 -3.55
N LYS A 106 -1.70 11.88 -3.16
CA LYS A 106 -1.71 11.29 -1.83
C LYS A 106 -1.06 9.93 -1.77
N ALA A 107 -1.06 9.13 -2.83
CA ALA A 107 -0.35 7.85 -2.91
C ALA A 107 0.59 7.80 -4.12
N CYS A 108 1.86 7.49 -3.90
CA CYS A 108 2.87 7.42 -4.96
C CYS A 108 4.11 6.61 -4.54
N GLY A 109 4.98 6.31 -5.50
CA GLY A 109 6.24 5.64 -5.27
C GLY A 109 7.21 5.75 -6.44
N ARG A 110 8.41 5.21 -6.25
CA ARG A 110 9.49 5.20 -7.25
C ARG A 110 10.41 4.01 -7.05
N HIS A 111 11.10 3.64 -8.14
CA HIS A 111 12.30 2.79 -8.10
C HIS A 111 13.55 3.65 -7.89
N TYR A 112 14.42 3.24 -6.96
CA TYR A 112 15.62 3.96 -6.51
C TYR A 112 16.89 3.15 -6.80
N PRO A 113 17.42 3.15 -8.04
CA PRO A 113 18.69 2.51 -8.37
C PRO A 113 19.87 2.99 -7.52
N GLU A 114 19.88 4.28 -7.17
CA GLU A 114 20.89 4.90 -6.30
C GLU A 114 20.87 4.35 -4.86
N ARG A 115 19.79 3.66 -4.50
CA ARG A 115 19.64 2.91 -3.26
C ARG A 115 19.56 1.41 -3.54
N VAL A 116 20.48 0.93 -4.37
CA VAL A 116 20.65 -0.52 -4.67
C VAL A 116 19.36 -1.22 -5.08
N ASP A 117 18.63 -0.56 -5.99
CA ASP A 117 17.35 -1.02 -6.54
C ASP A 117 16.27 -1.21 -5.46
N ASP A 118 16.12 -0.24 -4.55
CA ASP A 118 14.93 -0.19 -3.69
C ASP A 118 13.70 0.18 -4.56
N VAL A 119 12.52 -0.38 -4.25
CA VAL A 119 11.25 0.25 -4.60
C VAL A 119 10.61 0.72 -3.30
N ALA A 120 10.33 2.02 -3.22
CA ALA A 120 9.66 2.60 -2.06
C ALA A 120 8.42 3.37 -2.50
N TRP A 121 7.37 3.28 -1.68
CA TRP A 121 6.09 3.90 -1.92
C TRP A 121 5.47 4.38 -0.62
N GLU A 122 4.56 5.33 -0.72
CA GLU A 122 3.91 5.95 0.42
C GLU A 122 2.52 6.42 0.07
N ASN A 123 1.73 6.65 1.12
CA ASN A 123 0.57 7.51 1.04
C ASN A 123 0.63 8.63 2.08
N ASP A 124 -0.48 9.31 2.32
CA ASP A 124 -0.65 10.37 3.30
C ASP A 124 -0.46 9.93 4.77
N LEU A 125 -0.43 8.63 5.05
CA LEU A 125 -0.34 8.07 6.41
C LEU A 125 0.96 7.30 6.67
N VAL A 126 1.49 6.58 5.67
CA VAL A 126 2.56 5.59 5.86
C VAL A 126 3.43 5.42 4.62
N ALA A 127 4.63 4.87 4.79
CA ALA A 127 5.55 4.53 3.72
C ALA A 127 6.14 3.12 3.89
N PHE A 128 6.55 2.51 2.78
CA PHE A 128 7.08 1.15 2.74
C PHE A 128 8.20 1.02 1.72
N ARG A 129 8.99 -0.05 1.87
CA ARG A 129 10.05 -0.41 0.92
C ARG A 129 10.11 -1.93 0.68
N THR A 130 10.49 -2.29 -0.54
CA THR A 130 10.98 -3.62 -0.92
C THR A 130 12.33 -3.51 -1.62
N TYR A 131 13.04 -4.62 -1.73
CA TYR A 131 14.44 -4.68 -2.16
C TYR A 131 14.62 -5.39 -3.50
N GLY A 132 15.58 -4.90 -4.29
CA GLY A 132 15.83 -5.35 -5.66
C GLY A 132 17.17 -6.05 -5.90
N PRO A 133 17.50 -6.26 -7.19
CA PRO A 133 18.64 -7.08 -7.63
C PRO A 133 20.01 -6.56 -7.17
N ALA A 134 20.25 -5.24 -7.17
CA ALA A 134 21.52 -4.70 -6.72
C ALA A 134 21.78 -4.95 -5.22
N LEU A 135 20.75 -4.90 -4.36
CA LEU A 135 20.91 -5.32 -2.95
C LEU A 135 21.24 -6.80 -2.86
N GLN A 136 20.50 -7.66 -3.58
CA GLN A 136 20.74 -9.10 -3.59
C GLN A 136 22.19 -9.44 -4.00
N ALA A 137 22.75 -8.70 -4.96
CA ALA A 137 24.13 -8.88 -5.42
C ALA A 137 25.19 -8.58 -4.34
N THR A 138 24.85 -7.79 -3.31
CA THR A 138 25.73 -7.56 -2.15
C THR A 138 25.80 -8.76 -1.19
N GLY A 139 24.86 -9.70 -1.31
CA GLY A 139 24.69 -10.82 -0.39
C GLY A 139 23.84 -10.51 0.84
N GLU A 140 23.34 -9.27 0.98
CA GLU A 140 22.43 -8.91 2.06
C GLU A 140 21.07 -9.60 1.92
N ARG A 141 20.73 -10.41 2.92
CA ARG A 141 19.50 -11.21 2.94
C ARG A 141 18.33 -10.37 3.46
N ALA A 142 17.59 -9.74 2.55
CA ALA A 142 16.37 -8.99 2.85
C ALA A 142 15.18 -9.60 2.09
N PHE A 143 14.19 -10.13 2.82
CA PHE A 143 13.05 -10.88 2.24
C PHE A 143 11.70 -10.22 2.50
N GLY A 144 11.64 -9.40 3.55
CA GLY A 144 10.42 -8.75 4.02
C GLY A 144 10.23 -7.36 3.45
N TYR A 145 9.13 -6.73 3.84
CA TYR A 145 8.90 -5.31 3.61
C TYR A 145 9.33 -4.46 4.79
N ASP A 146 9.88 -3.30 4.47
CA ASP A 146 10.20 -2.26 5.42
C ASP A 146 9.02 -1.35 5.70
N ILE A 147 9.03 -0.72 6.88
CA ILE A 147 7.98 0.19 7.35
C ILE A 147 8.60 1.52 7.73
N TRP A 148 8.13 2.56 7.06
CA TRP A 148 8.58 3.93 7.27
C TRP A 148 7.42 4.73 7.85
N THR A 149 7.65 5.25 9.04
CA THR A 149 6.64 6.02 9.77
C THR A 149 6.47 7.40 9.13
N LYS A 150 5.24 7.92 9.20
CA LYS A 150 4.90 9.31 8.86
C LYS A 150 4.01 9.91 9.94
N TYR A 151 4.16 11.21 10.15
CA TYR A 151 3.26 12.03 10.97
C TYR A 151 3.45 13.49 10.59
N ASN A 152 2.50 14.36 10.98
CA ASN A 152 2.61 15.81 10.79
C ASN A 152 2.87 16.25 9.33
N THR A 153 2.54 15.37 8.38
CA THR A 153 2.54 15.61 6.94
C THR A 153 1.51 14.68 6.30
N THR A 154 0.83 15.17 5.27
CA THR A 154 0.04 14.34 4.34
C THR A 154 0.67 14.29 2.95
N GLU A 155 1.80 14.95 2.77
CA GLU A 155 2.51 15.05 1.50
C GLU A 155 3.52 13.91 1.35
N PRO A 156 3.88 13.53 0.11
CA PRO A 156 4.99 12.62 -0.13
C PRO A 156 6.32 13.15 0.40
N VAL A 157 7.07 12.33 1.13
CA VAL A 157 8.35 12.70 1.76
C VAL A 157 9.48 11.70 1.52
N VAL A 158 9.21 10.50 0.98
CA VAL A 158 10.21 9.45 0.76
C VAL A 158 11.29 9.90 -0.22
N GLU A 159 10.93 10.57 -1.30
CA GLU A 159 11.90 11.12 -2.27
C GLU A 159 12.87 12.09 -1.59
N ALA A 160 12.34 13.01 -0.78
CA ALA A 160 13.16 14.00 -0.06
C ALA A 160 14.05 13.34 0.99
N ARG A 161 13.55 12.29 1.68
CA ARG A 161 14.31 11.49 2.64
C ARG A 161 15.52 10.82 1.98
N TYR A 162 15.31 10.17 0.84
CA TYR A 162 16.41 9.56 0.08
C TYR A 162 17.36 10.61 -0.50
N ALA A 163 16.84 11.68 -1.09
CA ALA A 163 17.66 12.76 -1.65
C ALA A 163 18.58 13.39 -0.58
N GLY A 164 18.09 13.53 0.66
CA GLY A 164 18.86 14.01 1.80
C GLY A 164 20.01 13.08 2.19
N GLU A 165 19.71 11.81 2.53
CA GLU A 165 20.74 10.87 3.01
C GLU A 165 21.73 10.44 1.91
N LEU A 166 21.25 10.34 0.66
CA LEU A 166 22.04 9.82 -0.46
C LEU A 166 22.84 10.90 -1.21
N ASN A 167 22.69 12.17 -0.84
CA ASN A 167 23.38 13.28 -1.48
C ASN A 167 24.92 13.06 -1.53
N PRO A 168 25.55 12.96 -2.72
CA PRO A 168 26.97 12.61 -2.83
C PRO A 168 27.93 13.60 -2.14
N GLU A 169 27.64 14.90 -2.24
CA GLU A 169 28.45 15.95 -1.63
C GLU A 169 28.42 15.85 -0.10
N THR A 170 27.22 15.64 0.45
CA THR A 170 27.01 15.46 1.89
C THR A 170 27.69 14.19 2.39
N LYS A 171 27.57 13.08 1.66
CA LYS A 171 28.26 11.82 2.00
C LYS A 171 29.78 11.97 1.98
N ALA A 172 30.34 12.64 0.98
CA ALA A 172 31.77 12.92 0.91
C ALA A 172 32.23 13.79 2.10
N LYS A 173 31.46 14.84 2.43
CA LYS A 173 31.75 15.69 3.59
C LYS A 173 31.68 14.93 4.91
N ILE A 174 30.68 14.06 5.10
CA ILE A 174 30.59 13.18 6.28
C ILE A 174 31.82 12.28 6.36
N ALA A 175 32.25 11.68 5.25
CA ALA A 175 33.42 10.80 5.20
C ALA A 175 34.71 11.53 5.57
N GLU A 176 34.93 12.75 5.08
CA GLU A 176 36.09 13.57 5.43
C GLU A 176 36.05 14.05 6.89
N LEU A 177 34.88 14.49 7.37
CA LEU A 177 34.72 14.86 8.77
C LEU A 177 34.99 13.68 9.69
N LYS A 178 34.51 12.47 9.38
CA LYS A 178 34.77 11.28 10.22
C LYS A 178 36.26 10.95 10.40
N LYS A 179 37.14 11.40 9.52
CA LYS A 179 38.60 11.22 9.65
C LYS A 179 39.24 12.23 10.60
N THR A 180 38.68 13.44 10.71
CA THR A 180 39.28 14.58 11.43
C THR A 180 38.53 14.92 12.73
N ASP A 181 37.20 14.83 12.70
CA ASP A 181 36.28 14.99 13.82
C ASP A 181 35.11 13.98 13.69
N PRO A 182 35.25 12.76 14.25
CA PRO A 182 34.21 11.73 14.21
C PRO A 182 32.86 12.16 14.78
N LYS A 183 32.85 13.08 15.75
CA LYS A 183 31.62 13.59 16.37
C LYS A 183 30.89 14.49 15.38
N ALA A 184 31.58 15.48 14.79
CA ALA A 184 30.99 16.35 13.78
C ALA A 184 30.50 15.58 12.55
N GLY A 185 31.25 14.57 12.12
CA GLY A 185 30.82 13.68 11.02
C GLY A 185 29.55 12.88 11.36
N SER A 186 29.40 12.46 12.62
CA SER A 186 28.20 11.75 13.08
C SER A 186 27.00 12.68 13.23
N GLU A 187 27.20 13.90 13.71
CA GLU A 187 26.17 14.95 13.78
C GLU A 187 25.65 15.33 12.40
N LEU A 188 26.54 15.52 11.41
CA LEU A 188 26.14 15.80 10.02
C LEU A 188 25.40 14.63 9.37
N TYR A 189 25.80 13.38 9.65
CA TYR A 189 25.04 12.22 9.19
C TYR A 189 23.63 12.21 9.79
N ARG A 190 23.51 12.41 11.10
CA ARG A 190 22.22 12.44 11.78
C ARG A 190 21.30 13.56 11.28
N SER A 191 21.83 14.70 10.83
CA SER A 191 21.02 15.81 10.32
C SER A 191 20.39 15.56 8.94
N VAL A 192 20.83 14.51 8.22
CA VAL A 192 20.31 14.17 6.88
C VAL A 192 19.75 12.76 6.78
N SER A 193 19.99 11.93 7.80
CA SER A 193 19.54 10.53 7.79
C SER A 193 18.04 10.43 7.98
N TYR A 194 17.39 9.62 7.14
CA TYR A 194 15.97 9.30 7.28
C TYR A 194 15.69 8.27 8.39
N HIS A 195 16.74 7.76 9.05
CA HIS A 195 16.65 6.99 10.30
C HIS A 195 16.58 7.88 11.56
N VAL A 196 16.52 9.19 11.37
CA VAL A 196 16.28 10.17 12.42
C VAL A 196 15.01 10.93 12.07
N ASP A 197 14.13 11.12 13.05
CA ASP A 197 12.92 11.90 12.86
C ASP A 197 13.24 13.40 12.76
N HIS A 198 12.91 14.00 11.61
CA HIS A 198 13.04 15.43 11.33
C HIS A 198 11.69 16.17 11.33
N GLY A 199 10.68 15.62 12.02
CA GLY A 199 9.35 16.23 12.17
C GLY A 199 8.30 15.73 11.18
N ASN A 200 8.63 14.68 10.41
CA ASN A 200 7.69 14.03 9.49
C ASN A 200 7.71 12.49 9.55
N GLY A 201 8.46 11.90 10.48
CA GLY A 201 8.62 10.45 10.66
C GLY A 201 10.00 9.96 10.23
N LEU A 202 10.18 8.64 10.23
CA LEU A 202 11.48 8.00 10.02
C LEU A 202 11.36 6.53 9.60
N ASP A 203 12.45 5.98 9.06
CA ASP A 203 12.69 4.53 8.95
C ASP A 203 13.37 4.04 10.24
N CYS A 204 12.65 3.26 11.05
CA CYS A 204 13.20 2.62 12.26
C CYS A 204 12.71 1.17 12.42
N TYR A 205 12.26 0.57 11.32
CA TYR A 205 11.79 -0.81 11.31
C TYR A 205 12.88 -1.70 10.71
N LYS A 206 13.29 -2.73 11.43
CA LYS A 206 14.36 -3.61 10.96
C LYS A 206 13.79 -4.88 10.36
N VAL A 207 13.92 -5.06 9.06
CA VAL A 207 13.38 -6.25 8.40
C VAL A 207 14.27 -7.48 8.64
N GLY A 208 15.55 -7.36 8.31
CA GLY A 208 16.49 -8.49 8.31
C GLY A 208 16.05 -9.67 7.41
N PRO A 209 16.69 -10.85 7.55
CA PRO A 209 16.36 -12.04 6.76
C PRO A 209 15.10 -12.75 7.30
N THR A 210 13.97 -12.03 7.28
CA THR A 210 12.67 -12.41 7.86
C THR A 210 11.52 -11.97 6.93
N LEU A 211 10.26 -12.27 7.28
CA LEU A 211 9.08 -11.80 6.55
C LEU A 211 8.73 -10.30 6.77
N GLY A 212 9.48 -9.56 7.58
CA GLY A 212 9.33 -8.11 7.69
C GLY A 212 7.96 -7.65 8.18
N GLY A 213 7.41 -6.60 7.55
CA GLY A 213 6.12 -5.99 7.93
C GLY A 213 4.86 -6.73 7.47
N GLY A 214 4.99 -7.90 6.84
CA GLY A 214 3.83 -8.62 6.32
C GLY A 214 4.07 -9.45 5.07
N THR A 215 5.29 -9.86 4.75
CA THR A 215 5.54 -10.67 3.54
C THR A 215 4.87 -12.05 3.63
N ALA A 216 4.22 -12.45 2.54
CA ALA A 216 3.77 -13.83 2.32
C ALA A 216 4.91 -14.72 1.77
N ALA A 217 4.92 -16.00 2.09
CA ALA A 217 5.89 -16.97 1.58
C ALA A 217 5.33 -18.40 1.61
N LEU A 218 5.68 -19.23 0.63
CA LEU A 218 5.35 -20.66 0.65
C LEU A 218 6.07 -21.37 1.80
N MET A 219 5.48 -22.45 2.30
CA MET A 219 6.08 -23.30 3.33
C MET A 219 6.28 -24.74 2.84
N SER A 220 7.39 -25.36 3.25
CA SER A 220 7.64 -26.79 3.10
C SER A 220 7.80 -27.42 4.49
N GLY A 221 6.77 -28.14 4.95
CA GLY A 221 6.65 -28.51 6.35
C GLY A 221 6.62 -27.25 7.23
N ASP A 222 7.48 -27.21 8.25
CA ASP A 222 7.61 -26.06 9.15
C ASP A 222 8.59 -24.98 8.65
N SER A 223 9.20 -25.18 7.47
CA SER A 223 10.19 -24.26 6.92
C SER A 223 9.57 -23.27 5.93
N ILE A 224 9.89 -21.99 6.09
CA ILE A 224 9.47 -20.92 5.17
C ILE A 224 10.45 -20.84 3.99
N ILE A 225 9.92 -20.81 2.77
CA ILE A 225 10.65 -20.56 1.53
C ILE A 225 10.65 -19.05 1.29
N TYR A 226 11.68 -18.37 1.78
CA TYR A 226 11.74 -16.91 1.74
C TYR A 226 11.90 -16.39 0.29
N PRO A 227 11.08 -15.42 -0.14
CA PRO A 227 11.25 -14.74 -1.41
C PRO A 227 12.42 -13.76 -1.30
N TYR A 228 13.42 -13.87 -2.18
CA TYR A 228 14.63 -13.05 -2.11
C TYR A 228 14.70 -12.06 -3.25
N CYS A 229 14.42 -10.78 -2.93
CA CYS A 229 14.37 -9.62 -3.82
C CYS A 229 13.55 -9.82 -5.10
N TYR A 230 12.92 -8.76 -5.59
CA TYR A 230 12.32 -8.87 -6.92
C TYR A 230 13.42 -9.01 -7.98
N ALA A 231 13.14 -9.74 -9.06
CA ALA A 231 13.97 -9.78 -10.26
C ALA A 231 13.63 -8.61 -11.19
N THR A 232 12.34 -8.32 -11.36
CA THR A 232 11.85 -7.14 -12.10
C THR A 232 10.72 -6.45 -11.34
N GLN A 233 10.57 -5.16 -11.60
CA GLN A 233 9.49 -4.33 -11.07
C GLN A 233 8.87 -3.50 -12.19
N GLU A 234 7.57 -3.23 -12.07
CA GLU A 234 6.81 -2.35 -12.95
C GLU A 234 5.82 -1.55 -12.10
N ILE A 235 6.01 -0.23 -12.00
CA ILE A 235 5.03 0.67 -11.39
C ILE A 235 3.89 0.87 -12.38
N LEU A 236 2.70 0.43 -11.99
CA LEU A 236 1.49 0.41 -12.82
C LEU A 236 0.60 1.63 -12.55
N ASP A 237 0.48 2.03 -11.29
CA ASP A 237 -0.24 3.23 -10.87
C ASP A 237 0.68 4.10 -10.01
N ASN A 238 0.65 5.42 -10.21
CA ASN A 238 1.45 6.36 -9.44
C ASN A 238 0.68 7.65 -9.09
N GLY A 239 -0.47 7.46 -8.44
CA GLY A 239 -1.29 8.54 -7.91
C GLY A 239 -2.32 9.13 -8.89
N PRO A 240 -3.14 10.07 -8.41
CA PRO A 240 -3.03 10.71 -7.10
C PRO A 240 -3.57 9.89 -5.91
N LEU A 241 -4.40 8.86 -6.14
CA LEU A 241 -5.12 8.15 -5.09
C LEU A 241 -4.61 6.75 -4.78
N ARG A 242 -3.97 6.09 -5.76
CA ARG A 242 -3.43 4.74 -5.64
C ARG A 242 -2.06 4.65 -6.26
N PHE A 243 -1.16 4.01 -5.51
CA PHE A 243 0.07 3.45 -6.04
C PHE A 243 -0.12 1.95 -6.25
N THR A 244 0.40 1.41 -7.36
CA THR A 244 0.42 -0.03 -7.64
C THR A 244 1.75 -0.41 -8.27
N VAL A 245 2.39 -1.46 -7.77
CA VAL A 245 3.60 -2.05 -8.35
C VAL A 245 3.42 -3.55 -8.56
N LYS A 246 3.87 -4.02 -9.71
CA LYS A 246 4.04 -5.44 -10.00
C LYS A 246 5.49 -5.83 -9.79
N LEU A 247 5.72 -6.88 -9.01
CA LEU A 247 7.02 -7.48 -8.76
C LEU A 247 7.04 -8.91 -9.29
N VAL A 248 8.08 -9.28 -10.02
CA VAL A 248 8.33 -10.67 -10.42
C VAL A 248 9.64 -11.11 -9.79
N TYR A 249 9.64 -12.26 -9.11
CA TYR A 249 10.81 -12.77 -8.39
C TYR A 249 11.61 -13.76 -9.23
N ASN A 250 12.85 -14.00 -8.81
CA ASN A 250 13.66 -15.09 -9.36
C ASN A 250 13.01 -16.46 -9.09
N PRO A 251 13.28 -17.48 -9.93
CA PRO A 251 12.74 -18.83 -9.70
C PRO A 251 13.06 -19.36 -8.30
N LEU A 252 12.02 -19.82 -7.62
CA LEU A 252 12.07 -20.43 -6.31
C LEU A 252 12.18 -21.95 -6.44
N THR A 253 13.00 -22.56 -5.58
CA THR A 253 12.99 -24.01 -5.39
C THR A 253 11.95 -24.38 -4.35
N VAL A 254 10.91 -25.09 -4.79
CA VAL A 254 9.81 -25.60 -3.98
C VAL A 254 9.80 -27.12 -4.11
N LYS A 255 10.22 -27.83 -3.05
CA LYS A 255 10.45 -29.29 -3.09
C LYS A 255 11.39 -29.66 -4.25
N ASP A 256 10.92 -30.48 -5.19
CA ASP A 256 11.71 -30.94 -6.36
C ASP A 256 11.58 -30.01 -7.58
N ASN A 257 10.87 -28.89 -7.47
CA ASN A 257 10.63 -27.95 -8.57
C ASN A 257 11.44 -26.65 -8.38
N SER A 258 12.40 -26.37 -9.26
CA SER A 258 13.26 -25.18 -9.21
C SER A 258 12.70 -23.97 -9.98
N ASP A 259 11.60 -24.13 -10.71
CA ASP A 259 11.16 -23.16 -11.72
C ASP A 259 9.86 -22.44 -11.32
N VAL A 260 9.54 -22.42 -10.02
CA VAL A 260 8.35 -21.72 -9.50
C VAL A 260 8.61 -20.23 -9.51
N ILE A 261 7.79 -19.46 -10.23
CA ILE A 261 7.95 -18.00 -10.34
C ILE A 261 6.87 -17.32 -9.53
N GLU A 262 7.28 -16.52 -8.56
CA GLU A 262 6.38 -15.69 -7.77
C GLU A 262 6.16 -14.33 -8.44
N THR A 263 4.91 -13.90 -8.50
CA THR A 263 4.51 -12.56 -8.92
C THR A 263 3.67 -11.93 -7.82
N ARG A 264 3.92 -10.66 -7.53
CA ARG A 264 3.12 -9.86 -6.60
C ARG A 264 2.58 -8.63 -7.31
N LEU A 265 1.32 -8.32 -7.04
CA LEU A 265 0.73 -7.02 -7.29
C LEU A 265 0.45 -6.38 -5.94
N ILE A 266 1.13 -5.26 -5.64
CA ILE A 266 1.01 -4.54 -4.37
C ILE A 266 0.39 -3.19 -4.67
N SER A 267 -0.67 -2.82 -3.95
CA SER A 267 -1.26 -1.49 -4.06
C SER A 267 -1.45 -0.83 -2.69
N LEU A 268 -1.30 0.49 -2.65
CA LEU A 268 -1.56 1.34 -1.50
C LEU A 268 -2.47 2.49 -1.90
N ASP A 269 -3.60 2.60 -1.20
CA ASP A 269 -4.60 3.64 -1.42
C ASP A 269 -4.39 4.79 -0.44
N ALA A 270 -4.68 6.01 -0.88
CA ALA A 270 -4.77 7.18 0.00
C ALA A 270 -5.74 6.90 1.17
N GLY A 271 -5.37 7.35 2.37
CA GLY A 271 -6.16 7.17 3.59
C GLY A 271 -6.14 5.76 4.19
N SER A 272 -5.37 4.81 3.64
CA SER A 272 -5.27 3.45 4.17
C SER A 272 -3.93 3.21 4.88
N HIS A 273 -3.94 2.62 6.07
CA HIS A 273 -2.70 2.07 6.66
C HIS A 273 -2.23 0.77 6.02
N MET A 274 -3.08 0.14 5.19
CA MET A 274 -2.91 -1.23 4.71
C MET A 274 -2.67 -1.24 3.20
N ASN A 275 -1.58 -1.89 2.79
CA ASN A 275 -1.37 -2.36 1.44
C ASN A 275 -2.32 -3.52 1.15
N LYS A 276 -2.80 -3.61 -0.10
CA LYS A 276 -3.32 -4.85 -0.68
C LYS A 276 -2.17 -5.57 -1.36
N THR A 277 -2.09 -6.89 -1.22
CA THR A 277 -1.15 -7.69 -2.00
C THR A 277 -1.85 -8.92 -2.55
N VAL A 278 -1.70 -9.11 -3.86
CA VAL A 278 -2.14 -10.30 -4.60
C VAL A 278 -0.90 -11.07 -5.02
N VAL A 279 -0.78 -12.32 -4.60
CA VAL A 279 0.36 -13.20 -4.91
C VAL A 279 -0.09 -14.32 -5.83
N ALA A 280 0.71 -14.59 -6.86
CA ALA A 280 0.54 -15.73 -7.75
C ALA A 280 1.86 -16.46 -7.95
N TYR A 281 1.79 -17.78 -8.04
CA TYR A 281 2.91 -18.71 -8.28
C TYR A 281 2.68 -19.46 -9.59
N SER A 282 3.48 -19.14 -10.61
CA SER A 282 3.54 -19.91 -11.86
C SER A 282 4.34 -21.19 -11.66
N ASN A 283 4.00 -22.25 -12.41
CA ASN A 283 4.65 -23.56 -12.39
C ASN A 283 4.57 -24.33 -11.07
N LEU A 284 3.83 -23.85 -10.06
CA LEU A 284 3.55 -24.64 -8.86
C LEU A 284 2.65 -25.84 -9.23
N LYS A 285 2.99 -27.03 -8.73
CA LYS A 285 2.36 -28.30 -9.18
C LYS A 285 1.33 -28.86 -8.21
N GLU A 286 1.36 -28.44 -6.96
CA GLU A 286 0.50 -28.95 -5.89
C GLU A 286 0.15 -27.83 -4.91
N THR A 287 -0.92 -28.03 -4.15
CA THR A 287 -1.30 -27.13 -3.07
C THR A 287 -0.21 -27.06 -2.02
N MET A 288 0.14 -25.84 -1.61
CA MET A 288 1.17 -25.58 -0.62
C MET A 288 0.64 -24.65 0.47
N PRO A 289 1.06 -24.81 1.73
CA PRO A 289 0.79 -23.78 2.72
C PRO A 289 1.53 -22.49 2.34
N VAL A 290 0.87 -21.36 2.58
CA VAL A 290 1.42 -20.02 2.46
C VAL A 290 1.28 -19.32 3.81
N ALA A 291 2.38 -18.74 4.29
CA ALA A 291 2.40 -17.96 5.52
C ALA A 291 2.58 -16.48 5.20
N THR A 292 1.69 -15.64 5.73
CA THR A 292 1.90 -14.19 5.84
C THR A 292 2.48 -13.91 7.22
N GLY A 293 3.62 -13.21 7.29
CA GLY A 293 4.35 -13.07 8.53
C GLY A 293 4.80 -11.65 8.87
N ILE A 294 4.77 -11.34 10.17
CA ILE A 294 5.31 -10.13 10.77
C ILE A 294 6.50 -10.52 11.64
N VAL A 295 7.65 -9.88 11.47
CA VAL A 295 8.85 -10.14 12.28
C VAL A 295 8.63 -9.74 13.74
N LEU A 296 9.14 -10.56 14.66
CA LEU A 296 9.20 -10.26 16.09
C LEU A 296 10.60 -9.77 16.45
N HIS A 297 10.68 -8.53 16.94
CA HIS A 297 11.91 -7.96 17.50
C HIS A 297 12.07 -8.21 18.99
N GLU A 298 10.98 -8.56 19.68
CA GLU A 298 11.00 -9.03 21.05
C GLU A 298 9.94 -10.12 21.23
N PRO A 299 10.20 -11.14 22.07
CA PRO A 299 9.26 -12.26 22.24
C PRO A 299 8.05 -11.89 23.12
N ASP A 300 8.18 -10.86 23.96
CA ASP A 300 7.16 -10.43 24.94
C ASP A 300 6.28 -9.27 24.42
N GLY A 301 6.43 -8.87 23.15
CA GLY A 301 5.63 -7.80 22.58
C GLY A 301 4.16 -8.19 22.45
N ALA A 302 3.27 -7.21 22.42
CA ALA A 302 1.85 -7.46 22.39
C ALA A 302 1.41 -7.98 21.01
N VAL A 303 1.10 -9.27 20.94
CA VAL A 303 0.61 -9.97 19.74
C VAL A 303 -0.87 -10.29 19.90
N VAL A 304 -1.64 -10.11 18.82
CA VAL A 304 -2.98 -10.68 18.68
C VAL A 304 -3.00 -11.60 17.46
N THR A 305 -3.50 -12.82 17.64
CA THR A 305 -3.77 -13.75 16.55
C THR A 305 -5.23 -14.17 16.57
N ASP A 306 -5.94 -13.96 15.45
CA ASP A 306 -7.34 -14.33 15.33
C ASP A 306 -7.62 -14.87 13.92
N ALA A 307 -7.32 -16.16 13.74
CA ALA A 307 -7.54 -16.84 12.46
C ALA A 307 -9.02 -16.85 12.05
N ALA A 308 -9.93 -16.96 13.02
CA ALA A 308 -11.37 -17.02 12.78
C ALA A 308 -11.87 -15.70 12.18
N ASN A 309 -11.46 -14.56 12.75
CA ASN A 309 -11.80 -13.24 12.23
C ASN A 309 -10.83 -12.73 11.16
N GLY A 310 -9.74 -13.45 10.90
CA GLY A 310 -8.84 -13.23 9.77
C GLY A 310 -7.91 -12.04 9.96
N TYR A 311 -7.27 -11.91 11.11
CA TYR A 311 -6.21 -10.92 11.29
C TYR A 311 -5.15 -11.34 12.30
N ILE A 312 -3.99 -10.71 12.17
CA ILE A 312 -2.88 -10.75 13.14
C ILE A 312 -2.37 -9.33 13.36
N THR A 313 -1.93 -9.02 14.59
CA THR A 313 -1.25 -7.76 14.91
C THR A 313 -0.06 -7.98 15.83
N TYR A 314 0.86 -7.03 15.81
CA TYR A 314 2.02 -6.98 16.67
C TYR A 314 2.37 -5.53 17.01
N VAL A 315 2.70 -5.27 18.27
CA VAL A 315 3.28 -4.01 18.73
C VAL A 315 4.79 -4.15 18.73
N ASP A 316 5.42 -3.56 17.73
CA ASP A 316 6.86 -3.57 17.56
C ASP A 316 7.53 -2.45 18.39
N PRO A 317 8.50 -2.78 19.26
CA PRO A 317 9.21 -1.80 20.07
C PRO A 317 10.25 -0.99 19.28
N THR A 318 10.39 -1.23 17.98
CA THR A 318 11.51 -0.83 17.10
C THR A 318 12.81 -1.53 17.46
N ASP A 319 13.81 -1.42 16.58
CA ASP A 319 15.12 -2.04 16.78
C ASP A 319 15.98 -1.35 17.86
N ASN A 320 15.55 -0.17 18.35
CA ASN A 320 16.21 0.55 19.42
C ASN A 320 15.24 1.36 20.29
N VAL A 321 14.70 0.68 21.31
CA VAL A 321 13.81 1.27 22.34
C VAL A 321 14.39 2.49 23.05
N ASN A 322 15.72 2.62 23.13
CA ASN A 322 16.38 3.70 23.87
C ASN A 322 16.46 5.01 23.06
N ASN A 323 16.18 4.96 21.75
CA ASN A 323 16.21 6.14 20.89
C ASN A 323 14.90 6.94 20.92
N ASN A 324 13.93 6.53 21.75
CA ASN A 324 12.61 7.16 21.84
C ASN A 324 11.93 7.24 20.45
N ASN A 325 12.08 6.19 19.62
CA ASN A 325 11.47 6.13 18.29
C ASN A 325 9.95 5.88 18.34
N GLY A 326 9.37 5.62 19.52
CA GLY A 326 7.98 5.21 19.66
C GLY A 326 7.80 3.71 19.40
N LYS A 327 6.58 3.29 19.14
CA LYS A 327 6.20 1.91 18.83
C LYS A 327 5.50 1.86 17.48
N ILE A 328 5.87 0.89 16.66
CA ILE A 328 5.21 0.63 15.38
C ILE A 328 4.16 -0.46 15.62
N PHE A 329 2.93 -0.17 15.26
CA PHE A 329 1.86 -1.16 15.24
C PHE A 329 1.82 -1.79 13.86
N VAL A 330 2.02 -3.10 13.77
CA VAL A 330 2.05 -3.84 12.49
C VAL A 330 0.91 -4.83 12.46
N GLY A 331 0.36 -5.12 11.29
CA GLY A 331 -0.79 -6.01 11.18
C GLY A 331 -1.03 -6.53 9.78
N ALA A 332 -1.75 -7.64 9.71
CA ALA A 332 -2.24 -8.21 8.47
C ALA A 332 -3.69 -8.66 8.62
N ALA A 333 -4.47 -8.52 7.55
CA ALA A 333 -5.88 -8.86 7.48
C ALA A 333 -6.20 -9.67 6.22
N PHE A 334 -7.15 -10.59 6.32
CA PHE A 334 -7.40 -11.61 5.30
C PHE A 334 -8.87 -11.63 4.85
N PRO A 335 -9.16 -11.43 3.55
CA PRO A 335 -10.51 -11.54 3.01
C PRO A 335 -11.02 -13.00 3.02
N ALA A 336 -10.11 -13.96 2.91
CA ALA A 336 -10.41 -15.39 2.96
C ALA A 336 -10.19 -15.97 4.37
N THR A 337 -10.61 -17.22 4.55
CA THR A 337 -10.38 -17.98 5.78
C THR A 337 -8.89 -18.25 6.00
N VAL A 338 -8.41 -18.01 7.22
CA VAL A 338 -7.06 -18.36 7.67
C VAL A 338 -7.14 -19.68 8.42
N LYS A 339 -6.24 -20.62 8.13
CA LYS A 339 -6.23 -21.93 8.79
C LYS A 339 -5.68 -21.87 10.20
N ASP A 340 -4.62 -21.11 10.39
CA ASP A 340 -3.89 -21.01 11.65
C ASP A 340 -3.27 -19.62 11.80
N ALA A 341 -3.22 -19.10 13.01
CA ALA A 341 -2.57 -17.84 13.32
C ALA A 341 -1.83 -17.95 14.66
N LYS A 342 -0.50 -17.83 14.64
CA LYS A 342 0.34 -18.19 15.78
C LYS A 342 1.67 -17.42 15.81
N VAL A 343 2.27 -17.40 16.98
CA VAL A 343 3.67 -16.99 17.18
C VAL A 343 4.59 -18.19 16.97
N VAL A 344 5.67 -17.98 16.22
CA VAL A 344 6.74 -18.97 16.00
C VAL A 344 8.07 -18.32 16.32
N LEU A 345 8.74 -18.78 17.38
CA LEU A 345 10.06 -18.28 17.77
C LEU A 345 11.18 -19.05 17.08
N PHE A 346 12.25 -18.34 16.75
CA PHE A 346 13.46 -18.95 16.23
C PHE A 346 14.28 -19.59 17.36
N PRO A 347 14.90 -20.76 17.12
CA PRO A 347 15.93 -21.27 18.01
C PRO A 347 17.07 -20.26 18.17
N GLU A 348 17.66 -20.18 19.37
CA GLU A 348 18.74 -19.22 19.69
C GLU A 348 19.89 -19.18 18.69
N LYS A 349 20.26 -20.35 18.14
CA LYS A 349 21.30 -20.44 17.11
C LYS A 349 20.86 -19.78 15.81
N GLU A 350 19.64 -20.05 15.35
CA GLU A 350 19.08 -19.45 14.14
C GLU A 350 18.89 -17.94 14.30
N LYS A 351 18.38 -17.48 15.46
CA LYS A 351 18.26 -16.07 15.82
C LYS A 351 19.56 -15.30 15.59
N LYS A 352 20.67 -15.82 16.14
CA LYS A 352 22.00 -15.18 16.12
C LYS A 352 22.69 -15.28 14.77
N GLU A 353 22.68 -16.46 14.16
CA GLU A 353 23.50 -16.73 12.97
C GLU A 353 22.78 -16.38 11.66
N LEU A 354 21.44 -16.50 11.61
CA LEU A 354 20.68 -16.47 10.36
C LEU A 354 19.59 -15.41 10.30
N ARG A 355 19.14 -14.87 11.45
CA ARG A 355 17.96 -13.98 11.55
C ARG A 355 18.26 -12.56 11.99
N GLY A 356 19.54 -12.17 12.04
CA GLY A 356 19.94 -10.80 12.37
C GLY A 356 19.49 -10.34 13.76
N GLY A 357 19.25 -11.30 14.67
CA GLY A 357 18.77 -11.06 16.02
C GLY A 357 17.25 -11.06 16.18
N ALA A 358 16.44 -11.28 15.13
CA ALA A 358 14.99 -11.39 15.25
C ALA A 358 14.57 -12.61 16.09
N ASP A 359 13.55 -12.44 16.93
CA ASP A 359 13.04 -13.46 17.84
C ASP A 359 12.15 -14.49 17.16
N GLY A 360 11.48 -14.13 16.07
CA GLY A 360 10.53 -15.02 15.41
C GLY A 360 9.59 -14.31 14.45
N HIS A 361 8.41 -14.89 14.31
CA HIS A 361 7.30 -14.36 13.51
C HIS A 361 5.96 -14.49 14.24
N VAL A 362 5.08 -13.52 14.00
CA VAL A 362 3.64 -13.77 14.03
C VAL A 362 3.24 -14.22 12.63
N LEU A 363 2.63 -15.39 12.50
CA LEU A 363 2.26 -16.00 11.22
C LEU A 363 0.76 -16.19 11.13
N ALA A 364 0.19 -15.90 9.96
CA ALA A 364 -1.10 -16.40 9.52
C ALA A 364 -0.87 -17.37 8.36
N VAL A 365 -1.38 -18.60 8.48
CA VAL A 365 -1.18 -19.68 7.51
C VAL A 365 -2.48 -19.96 6.78
N SER A 366 -2.41 -20.02 5.46
CA SER A 366 -3.47 -20.40 4.54
C SER A 366 -2.97 -21.47 3.57
N ASP A 367 -3.84 -21.98 2.70
CA ASP A 367 -3.43 -22.76 1.54
C ASP A 367 -3.34 -21.87 0.31
N TYR A 368 -2.38 -22.19 -0.55
CA TYR A 368 -2.31 -21.69 -1.91
C TYR A 368 -2.55 -22.85 -2.88
N GLU A 369 -3.55 -22.70 -3.75
CA GLU A 369 -3.84 -23.67 -4.81
C GLU A 369 -3.15 -23.26 -6.13
N PRO A 370 -2.51 -24.19 -6.87
CA PRO A 370 -1.93 -23.88 -8.18
C PRO A 370 -2.90 -23.18 -9.14
N GLY A 371 -2.46 -22.11 -9.77
CA GLY A 371 -3.28 -21.31 -10.69
C GLY A 371 -4.29 -20.37 -10.02
N SER A 372 -4.36 -20.33 -8.68
CA SER A 372 -5.16 -19.36 -7.94
C SER A 372 -4.38 -18.07 -7.64
N GLU A 373 -5.00 -17.14 -6.92
CA GLU A 373 -4.37 -15.96 -6.35
C GLU A 373 -4.54 -15.95 -4.83
N TYR A 374 -3.52 -15.51 -4.11
CA TYR A 374 -3.58 -15.27 -2.67
C TYR A 374 -3.62 -13.77 -2.39
N THR A 375 -4.78 -13.29 -1.95
CA THR A 375 -4.99 -11.88 -1.57
C THR A 375 -4.96 -11.72 -0.07
N TYR A 376 -4.16 -10.78 0.41
CA TYR A 376 -4.12 -10.36 1.81
C TYR A 376 -3.79 -8.87 1.89
N TYR A 377 -3.92 -8.32 3.09
CA TYR A 377 -3.62 -6.93 3.38
C TYR A 377 -2.65 -6.85 4.54
N TRP A 378 -1.71 -5.91 4.48
CA TRP A 378 -0.69 -5.73 5.50
C TRP A 378 -0.27 -4.27 5.59
N GLY A 379 0.14 -3.83 6.77
CA GLY A 379 0.43 -2.43 6.96
C GLY A 379 0.83 -2.10 8.38
N SER A 380 0.84 -0.80 8.68
CA SER A 380 1.30 -0.33 9.97
C SER A 380 0.69 1.00 10.40
N ALA A 381 0.81 1.31 11.68
CA ALA A 381 0.64 2.64 12.24
C ALA A 381 1.75 2.91 13.27
N TRP A 382 1.79 4.12 13.82
CA TRP A 382 2.84 4.55 14.72
C TRP A 382 2.28 5.34 15.90
N ASP A 383 2.73 5.04 17.12
CA ASP A 383 2.15 5.58 18.35
C ASP A 383 2.27 7.11 18.50
N LYS A 384 3.13 7.74 17.71
CA LYS A 384 3.27 9.20 17.65
C LYS A 384 2.43 9.87 16.54
N ALA A 385 1.73 9.09 15.72
CA ALA A 385 0.86 9.57 14.66
C ALA A 385 -0.61 9.61 15.11
N ASP A 386 -1.52 9.16 14.25
CA ASP A 386 -2.97 9.16 14.43
C ASP A 386 -3.47 8.00 15.30
N ILE A 387 -2.98 6.77 15.09
CA ILE A 387 -3.25 5.61 15.94
C ILE A 387 -2.20 5.51 17.04
N LYS A 388 -2.59 5.77 18.29
CA LYS A 388 -1.65 5.97 19.42
C LYS A 388 -1.51 4.78 20.36
N THR A 389 -2.39 3.79 20.27
CA THR A 389 -2.43 2.66 21.21
C THR A 389 -2.58 1.33 20.48
N ALA A 390 -2.11 0.27 21.13
CA ALA A 390 -2.28 -1.10 20.64
C ALA A 390 -3.76 -1.47 20.49
N ASP A 391 -4.62 -1.06 21.42
CA ASP A 391 -6.06 -1.31 21.35
C ASP A 391 -6.70 -0.65 20.14
N ALA A 392 -6.37 0.62 19.85
CA ALA A 392 -6.87 1.33 18.68
C ALA A 392 -6.38 0.68 17.37
N TRP A 393 -5.14 0.18 17.33
CA TRP A 393 -4.65 -0.60 16.19
C TRP A 393 -5.39 -1.93 16.02
N ASN A 394 -5.58 -2.67 17.11
CA ASN A 394 -6.30 -3.94 17.08
C ASN A 394 -7.75 -3.75 16.60
N GLU A 395 -8.43 -2.72 17.10
CA GLU A 395 -9.77 -2.33 16.64
C GLU A 395 -9.77 -1.96 15.15
N TYR A 396 -8.79 -1.18 14.70
CA TYR A 396 -8.65 -0.81 13.29
C TYR A 396 -8.48 -2.04 12.39
N VAL A 397 -7.54 -2.93 12.69
CA VAL A 397 -7.25 -4.12 11.86
C VAL A 397 -8.42 -5.12 11.92
N ALA A 398 -9.03 -5.34 13.08
CA ALA A 398 -10.21 -6.20 13.21
C ALA A 398 -11.39 -5.65 12.40
N ALA A 399 -11.65 -4.34 12.49
CA ALA A 399 -12.67 -3.70 11.67
C ALA A 399 -12.34 -3.84 10.18
N PHE A 400 -11.09 -3.55 9.78
CA PHE A 400 -10.63 -3.69 8.40
C PHE A 400 -10.89 -5.11 7.86
N ALA A 401 -10.53 -6.16 8.60
CA ALA A 401 -10.80 -7.55 8.23
C ALA A 401 -12.30 -7.84 8.03
N GLN A 402 -13.17 -7.30 8.91
CA GLN A 402 -14.62 -7.39 8.73
C GLN A 402 -15.10 -6.66 7.47
N LYS A 403 -14.54 -5.49 7.15
CA LYS A 403 -14.87 -4.75 5.91
C LYS A 403 -14.53 -5.55 4.67
N LEU A 404 -13.37 -6.21 4.64
CA LEU A 404 -12.95 -7.06 3.52
C LEU A 404 -13.88 -8.24 3.27
N ARG A 405 -14.47 -8.80 4.33
CA ARG A 405 -15.40 -9.94 4.27
C ARG A 405 -16.85 -9.53 3.99
N ALA A 406 -17.14 -8.23 4.02
CA ALA A 406 -18.43 -7.64 3.70
C ALA A 406 -18.22 -6.37 2.84
N PRO A 407 -17.74 -6.54 1.59
CA PRO A 407 -17.33 -5.44 0.74
C PRO A 407 -18.51 -4.53 0.38
N LEU A 408 -18.21 -3.28 0.04
CA LEU A 408 -19.18 -2.36 -0.55
C LEU A 408 -19.77 -2.97 -1.83
N THR A 409 -21.08 -2.80 -2.01
CA THR A 409 -21.76 -3.15 -3.27
C THR A 409 -21.87 -1.92 -4.13
N VAL A 410 -21.34 -1.97 -5.36
CA VAL A 410 -21.29 -0.85 -6.30
C VAL A 410 -22.20 -1.16 -7.49
N THR A 411 -23.14 -0.26 -7.77
CA THR A 411 -24.05 -0.37 -8.92
C THR A 411 -23.89 0.84 -9.83
N VAL A 412 -23.71 0.60 -11.13
CA VAL A 412 -23.47 1.63 -12.15
C VAL A 412 -24.68 1.71 -13.07
N GLN A 413 -25.38 2.84 -13.04
CA GLN A 413 -26.63 3.06 -13.77
C GLN A 413 -26.45 4.05 -14.91
#